data_AF-A0A0G4LK73-F1
#
_entry.id   AF-A0A0G4LK73-F1
#
_cell.length_a   1.000
_cell.length_b   1.000
_cell.length_c   1.000
_cell.angle_alpha   90.00
_cell.angle_beta   90.00
_cell.angle_gamma   90.00
#
_symmetry.space_group_name_H-M   'P 1'
#
loop_
_entity.id
_entity.type
_entity.pdbx_description
1 polymer ?
#
loop_
_entity_poly.entity_id
_entity_poly.type
_entity_poly.pdbx_seq_one_letter_code
_entity_poly.pdbx_strand_id
1 'polypeptide(L)'
;MCPSETCKKNQSRSQLQPSSRASKFLPFQEVKVQEMAEQVPIGQIPRTLTVLCYGSSVRKVNPGDVVDISGIFMPTPYTGFKAMKAGLLTDTYLEAHYILQHKKAYSEMIIDPALVRRIEQYRQSGQVYELLAKSIAPEIY
;
A
#
# COMPACT_ATOMS: atom_id res chain seq x y z
N MET A 1 -6.49 21.16 -33.63
CA MET A 1 -5.81 20.91 -34.92
C MET A 1 -4.70 19.91 -34.67
N CYS A 2 -4.53 18.87 -35.50
CA CYS A 2 -3.48 17.88 -35.30
C CYS A 2 -2.08 18.51 -35.49
N PRO A 3 -1.16 18.44 -34.50
CA PRO A 3 0.16 19.06 -34.60
C PRO A 3 1.19 18.21 -35.37
N SER A 4 0.82 17.04 -35.89
CA SER A 4 1.76 16.14 -36.56
C SER A 4 2.29 16.72 -37.88
N GLU A 5 3.58 16.47 -38.16
CA GLU A 5 4.25 16.95 -39.37
C GLU A 5 3.62 16.42 -40.66
N THR A 6 3.08 15.20 -40.64
CA THR A 6 2.36 14.60 -41.77
C THR A 6 1.06 15.34 -42.10
N CYS A 7 0.26 15.71 -41.09
CA CYS A 7 -0.98 16.45 -41.30
C CYS A 7 -0.73 17.90 -41.72
N LYS A 8 0.37 18.52 -41.26
CA LYS A 8 0.80 19.86 -41.70
C LYS A 8 1.22 19.87 -43.17
N LYS A 9 2.07 18.93 -43.59
CA LYS A 9 2.56 18.82 -44.99
C LYS A 9 1.42 18.55 -45.98
N ASN A 10 0.45 17.72 -45.59
CA ASN A 10 -0.70 17.38 -46.42
C ASN A 10 -1.82 18.45 -46.38
N GLN A 11 -1.61 19.58 -45.69
CA GLN A 11 -2.61 20.64 -45.47
C GLN A 11 -3.98 20.12 -44.95
N SER A 12 -4.01 18.93 -44.38
CA SER A 12 -5.21 18.31 -43.84
C SER A 12 -5.49 18.90 -42.46
N ARG A 13 -6.36 19.91 -42.41
CA ARG A 13 -6.76 20.61 -41.17
C ARG A 13 -7.78 19.81 -40.35
N SER A 14 -7.53 18.52 -40.11
CA SER A 14 -8.48 17.67 -39.38
C SER A 14 -8.46 17.96 -37.86
N GLN A 15 -9.63 17.80 -37.24
CA GLN A 15 -9.79 17.88 -35.80
C GLN A 15 -9.31 16.57 -35.16
N LEU A 16 -8.52 16.68 -34.09
CA LEU A 16 -8.15 15.52 -33.28
C LEU A 16 -9.39 15.03 -32.51
N GLN A 17 -9.70 13.75 -32.66
CA GLN A 17 -10.77 13.09 -31.90
C GLN A 17 -10.16 12.02 -30.99
N PRO A 18 -10.54 11.97 -29.70
CA PRO A 18 -10.06 10.95 -28.79
C PRO A 18 -10.65 9.59 -29.17
N SER A 19 -9.81 8.56 -29.26
CA SER A 19 -10.23 7.18 -29.49
C SER A 19 -9.79 6.31 -28.32
N SER A 20 -10.76 5.76 -27.59
CA SER A 20 -10.50 4.88 -26.44
C SER A 20 -9.79 3.60 -26.87
N ARG A 21 -10.16 3.00 -28.01
CA ARG A 21 -9.54 1.76 -28.51
C ARG A 21 -8.08 1.95 -28.95
N ALA A 22 -7.73 3.16 -29.39
CA ALA A 22 -6.35 3.51 -29.73
C ALA A 22 -5.53 3.98 -28.51
N SER A 23 -6.15 4.04 -27.33
CA SER A 23 -5.51 4.48 -26.08
C SER A 23 -5.23 3.28 -25.18
N LYS A 24 -4.13 3.35 -24.42
CA LYS A 24 -3.79 2.32 -23.41
C LYS A 24 -4.23 2.81 -22.03
N PHE A 25 -5.03 2.01 -21.35
CA PHE A 25 -5.46 2.27 -19.98
C PHE A 25 -4.68 1.40 -19.00
N LEU A 26 -4.50 1.93 -17.78
CA LEU A 26 -3.82 1.24 -16.70
C LEU A 26 -4.77 1.16 -15.49
N PRO A 27 -4.90 0.00 -14.82
CA PRO A 27 -5.66 -0.07 -13.60
C PRO A 27 -5.05 0.83 -12.52
N PHE A 28 -5.93 1.49 -11.79
CA PHE A 28 -5.61 2.45 -10.74
C PHE A 28 -6.45 2.16 -9.49
N GLN A 29 -5.83 2.26 -8.32
CA GLN A 29 -6.51 2.14 -7.04
C GLN A 29 -5.86 3.10 -6.04
N GLU A 30 -6.70 3.86 -5.33
CA GLU A 30 -6.30 4.66 -4.18
C GLU A 30 -6.52 3.85 -2.90
N VAL A 31 -5.52 3.81 -2.03
CA VAL A 31 -5.56 3.14 -0.73
C VAL A 31 -5.19 4.16 0.35
N LYS A 32 -5.92 4.17 1.46
CA LYS A 32 -5.58 4.98 2.62
C LYS A 32 -5.09 4.07 3.72
N VAL A 33 -3.87 4.33 4.20
CA VAL A 33 -3.24 3.56 5.27
C VAL A 33 -3.18 4.39 6.55
N GLN A 34 -3.25 3.71 7.68
CA GLN A 34 -3.15 4.28 9.02
C GLN A 34 -2.00 3.61 9.76
N GLU A 35 -1.39 4.35 10.68
CA GLU A 35 -0.38 3.83 11.61
C GLU A 35 -0.96 2.69 12.46
N MET A 36 -0.11 1.72 12.85
CA MET A 36 -0.56 0.69 13.79
C MET A 36 -0.81 1.31 15.17
N ALA A 37 -1.83 0.82 15.87
CA ALA A 37 -2.20 1.34 17.20
C ALA A 37 -1.05 1.31 18.22
N GLU A 38 -0.14 0.33 18.09
CA GLU A 38 1.04 0.18 18.94
C GLU A 38 2.10 1.28 18.71
N GLN A 39 2.11 1.90 17.54
CA GLN A 39 3.07 2.94 17.16
C GLN A 39 2.56 4.35 17.48
N VAL A 40 1.26 4.50 17.78
CA VAL A 40 0.65 5.81 18.03
C VAL A 40 0.89 6.23 19.48
N PRO A 41 1.47 7.42 19.73
CA PRO A 41 1.68 7.91 21.08
C PRO A 41 0.38 8.10 21.86
N ILE A 42 0.45 7.92 23.17
CA ILE A 42 -0.70 8.10 24.07
C ILE A 42 -1.26 9.52 23.92
N GLY A 43 -2.56 9.61 23.63
CA GLY A 43 -3.28 10.88 23.49
C GLY A 43 -3.22 11.53 22.10
N GLN A 44 -2.53 10.92 21.12
CA GLN A 44 -2.56 11.39 19.73
C GLN A 44 -3.55 10.59 18.87
N ILE A 45 -4.04 11.22 17.80
CA ILE A 45 -4.90 10.60 16.80
C ILE A 45 -4.02 10.02 15.69
N PRO A 46 -4.25 8.76 15.25
CA PRO A 46 -3.48 8.14 14.16
C PRO A 46 -3.55 8.97 12.87
N ARG A 47 -2.41 9.12 12.20
CA ARG A 47 -2.35 9.83 10.93
C ARG A 47 -2.64 8.89 9.77
N THR A 48 -3.19 9.45 8.70
CA THR A 48 -3.49 8.74 7.46
C THR A 48 -2.55 9.17 6.35
N LEU A 49 -2.11 8.22 5.53
CA LEU A 49 -1.33 8.47 4.32
C LEU A 49 -2.10 7.93 3.11
N THR A 50 -2.09 8.69 2.02
CA THR A 50 -2.68 8.25 0.75
C THR A 50 -1.63 7.52 -0.08
N VAL A 51 -1.96 6.33 -0.54
CA VAL A 51 -1.11 5.47 -1.35
C VAL A 51 -1.79 5.23 -2.69
N LEU A 52 -1.05 5.43 -3.78
CA LEU A 52 -1.51 5.20 -5.13
C LEU A 52 -0.92 3.89 -5.67
N CYS A 53 -1.80 2.98 -6.08
CA CYS A 53 -1.46 1.70 -6.67
C CYS A 53 -1.77 1.68 -8.16
N TYR A 54 -0.81 1.20 -8.94
CA TYR A 54 -0.87 1.17 -10.39
C TYR A 54 -0.61 -0.24 -10.91
N GLY A 55 -1.22 -0.61 -12.03
CA GLY A 55 -0.89 -1.85 -12.75
C GLY A 55 -1.13 -3.11 -11.89
N SER A 56 -0.08 -3.90 -11.70
CA SER A 56 -0.12 -5.15 -10.93
C SER A 56 -0.22 -4.97 -9.42
N SER A 57 -0.01 -3.77 -8.88
CA SER A 57 -0.13 -3.49 -7.44
C SER A 57 -1.57 -3.30 -6.98
N VAL A 58 -2.50 -3.17 -7.93
CA VAL A 58 -3.94 -3.04 -7.68
C VAL A 58 -4.53 -4.38 -7.21
N ARG A 59 -5.53 -4.33 -6.32
CA ARG A 59 -6.24 -5.50 -5.73
C ARG A 59 -5.37 -6.44 -4.87
N LYS A 60 -4.20 -5.99 -4.41
CA LYS A 60 -3.35 -6.76 -3.48
C LYS A 60 -3.69 -6.58 -2.00
N VAL A 61 -4.51 -5.59 -1.66
CA VAL A 61 -4.79 -5.19 -0.28
C VAL A 61 -6.30 -5.06 -0.08
N ASN A 62 -6.79 -5.53 1.06
CA ASN A 62 -8.14 -5.35 1.53
C ASN A 62 -8.18 -4.46 2.79
N PRO A 63 -9.33 -3.86 3.10
CA PRO A 63 -9.50 -3.10 4.34
C PRO A 63 -9.24 -3.98 5.57
N GLY A 64 -8.41 -3.50 6.49
CA GLY A 64 -8.05 -4.22 7.72
C GLY A 64 -6.82 -5.13 7.61
N ASP A 65 -6.22 -5.24 6.43
CA ASP A 65 -4.96 -5.96 6.26
C ASP A 65 -3.78 -5.21 6.90
N VAL A 66 -2.86 -5.97 7.48
CA VAL A 66 -1.56 -5.45 7.94
C VAL A 66 -0.57 -5.65 6.80
N VAL A 67 -0.06 -4.54 6.27
CA VAL A 67 0.77 -4.50 5.07
C VAL A 67 1.97 -3.59 5.23
N ASP A 68 3.09 -3.99 4.64
CA ASP A 68 4.24 -3.13 4.41
C ASP A 68 4.22 -2.69 2.94
N ILE A 69 4.29 -1.37 2.72
CA ILE A 69 4.27 -0.79 1.39
C ILE A 69 5.58 -0.05 1.16
N SER A 70 6.30 -0.45 0.11
CA SER A 70 7.50 0.25 -0.37
C SER A 70 7.16 1.04 -1.62
N GLY A 71 7.65 2.28 -1.70
CA GLY A 71 7.25 3.20 -2.76
C GLY A 71 8.02 4.51 -2.75
N ILE A 72 7.62 5.42 -3.61
CA ILE A 72 8.20 6.76 -3.73
C ILE A 72 7.24 7.78 -3.15
N PHE A 73 7.72 8.63 -2.25
CA PHE A 73 6.92 9.69 -1.65
C PHE A 73 6.94 10.93 -2.54
N MET A 74 5.78 11.38 -2.98
CA MET A 74 5.64 12.46 -3.96
C MET A 74 4.57 13.49 -3.55
N PRO A 75 4.79 14.78 -3.85
CA PRO A 75 3.77 15.80 -3.71
C PRO A 75 2.79 15.76 -4.90
N THR A 76 1.51 16.00 -4.62
CA THR A 76 0.50 16.27 -5.65
C THR A 76 0.55 17.74 -6.00
N PRO A 77 0.84 18.12 -7.26
CA PRO A 77 0.81 19.52 -7.67
C PRO A 77 -0.64 20.02 -7.70
N TYR A 78 -0.91 21.15 -7.04
CA TYR A 78 -2.20 21.83 -7.18
C TYR A 78 -2.25 22.60 -8.50
N THR A 79 -3.32 22.40 -9.28
CA THR A 79 -3.55 23.12 -10.54
C THR A 79 -4.81 24.00 -10.47
N GLY A 80 -4.84 25.08 -11.26
CA GLY A 80 -6.02 25.95 -11.39
C GLY A 80 -6.34 26.75 -10.13
N PHE A 81 -7.63 26.96 -9.82
CA PHE A 81 -8.07 27.74 -8.64
C PHE A 81 -7.58 27.16 -7.31
N LYS A 82 -7.27 25.86 -7.25
CA LYS A 82 -6.67 25.23 -6.05
C LYS A 82 -5.23 25.72 -5.81
N ALA A 83 -4.47 26.01 -6.87
CA ALA A 83 -3.12 26.54 -6.76
C ALA A 83 -3.08 27.94 -6.12
N MET A 84 -4.07 28.79 -6.42
CA MET A 84 -4.16 30.14 -5.85
C MET A 84 -4.44 30.15 -4.34
N LYS A 85 -5.08 29.11 -3.79
CA LYS A 85 -5.35 28.97 -2.35
C LYS A 85 -4.32 28.12 -1.60
N ALA A 86 -3.59 27.25 -2.30
CA ALA A 86 -2.74 26.25 -1.66
C ALA A 86 -1.48 26.85 -1.02
N GLY A 87 -0.98 28.00 -1.47
CA GLY A 87 0.25 28.57 -0.90
C GLY A 87 1.42 27.58 -0.96
N LEU A 88 2.00 27.24 0.20
CA LEU A 88 3.06 26.22 0.36
C LEU A 88 2.54 24.84 0.79
N LEU A 89 1.22 24.67 0.98
CA LEU A 89 0.65 23.37 1.30
C LEU A 89 0.89 22.44 0.11
N THR A 90 1.41 21.25 0.38
CA THR A 90 1.59 20.19 -0.60
C THR A 90 0.94 18.94 -0.05
N ASP A 91 -0.19 18.53 -0.64
CA ASP A 91 -0.71 17.20 -0.38
C ASP A 91 0.31 16.20 -0.89
N THR A 92 0.58 15.16 -0.11
CA THR A 92 1.55 14.14 -0.45
C THR A 92 0.87 12.79 -0.58
N TYR A 93 1.43 11.96 -1.44
CA TYR A 93 1.02 10.56 -1.59
C TYR A 93 2.25 9.69 -1.76
N LEU A 94 2.07 8.41 -1.48
CA LEU A 94 3.07 7.38 -1.74
C LEU A 94 2.69 6.62 -3.01
N GLU A 95 3.55 6.57 -4.02
CA GLU A 95 3.38 5.68 -5.15
C GLU A 95 3.89 4.28 -4.80
N ALA A 96 3.01 3.29 -4.77
CA ALA A 96 3.35 1.93 -4.34
C ALA A 96 4.08 1.14 -5.44
N HIS A 97 5.29 0.70 -5.15
CA HIS A 97 6.10 -0.16 -6.02
C HIS A 97 6.00 -1.63 -5.61
N TYR A 98 6.02 -1.88 -4.29
CA TYR A 98 5.96 -3.22 -3.73
C TYR A 98 5.06 -3.22 -2.48
N ILE A 99 4.28 -4.29 -2.34
CA ILE A 99 3.33 -4.47 -1.24
C ILE A 99 3.57 -5.87 -0.68
N LEU A 100 3.85 -5.95 0.62
CA LEU A 100 4.00 -7.19 1.37
C LEU A 100 2.87 -7.28 2.40
N GLN A 101 2.07 -8.35 2.31
CA GLN A 101 0.99 -8.61 3.26
C GLN A 101 1.49 -9.56 4.35
N HIS A 102 1.32 -9.17 5.62
CA HIS A 102 1.76 -9.97 6.77
C HIS A 102 0.80 -11.10 7.09
N LYS A 103 -0.51 -10.84 7.04
CA LYS A 103 -1.54 -11.88 7.17
C LYS A 103 -1.74 -12.55 5.81
N LYS A 104 -0.85 -13.47 5.49
CA LYS A 104 -1.05 -14.38 4.36
C LYS A 104 -2.15 -15.38 4.68
N ALA A 105 -2.92 -15.79 3.68
CA ALA A 105 -3.77 -16.97 3.81
C ALA A 105 -2.90 -18.15 4.31
N TYR A 106 -3.47 -19.03 5.15
CA TYR A 106 -2.76 -20.16 5.78
C TYR A 106 -1.88 -20.98 4.80
N SER A 107 -2.25 -21.00 3.52
CA SER A 107 -1.54 -21.70 2.44
C SER A 107 -0.19 -21.09 2.04
N GLU A 108 0.08 -19.83 2.34
CA GLU A 108 1.30 -19.13 1.89
C GLU A 108 2.28 -18.79 3.03
N MET A 109 2.02 -19.32 4.23
CA MET A 109 2.89 -19.13 5.38
C MET A 109 4.19 -19.91 5.19
N ILE A 110 5.31 -19.21 5.05
CA ILE A 110 6.64 -19.81 4.99
C ILE A 110 7.00 -20.22 6.42
N ILE A 111 7.12 -21.52 6.65
CA ILE A 111 7.49 -22.07 7.96
C ILE A 111 9.01 -21.91 8.12
N ASP A 112 9.44 -21.09 9.07
CA ASP A 112 10.85 -20.95 9.43
C ASP A 112 11.35 -22.25 10.13
N PRO A 113 12.39 -22.92 9.59
CA PRO A 113 12.99 -24.09 10.23
C PRO A 113 13.47 -23.86 11.66
N ALA A 114 13.90 -22.64 12.01
CA ALA A 114 14.31 -22.30 13.38
C ALA A 114 13.12 -22.32 14.35
N LEU A 115 11.96 -21.80 13.91
CA LEU A 115 10.70 -21.86 14.67
C LEU A 115 10.31 -23.32 14.94
N VAL A 116 10.38 -24.18 13.92
CA VAL A 116 10.04 -25.61 14.05
C VAL A 116 10.95 -26.30 15.06
N ARG A 117 12.27 -26.05 15.00
CA ARG A 117 13.21 -26.62 15.97
C ARG A 117 12.88 -26.19 17.40
N ARG A 118 12.48 -24.93 17.60
CA ARG A 118 12.09 -24.41 18.91
C ARG A 118 10.80 -25.05 19.41
N ILE A 119 9.82 -25.27 18.51
CA ILE A 119 8.57 -25.98 18.83
C ILE A 119 8.88 -27.43 19.26
N GLU A 120 9.76 -28.13 18.53
CA GLU A 120 10.15 -29.50 18.88
C GLU A 120 10.90 -29.59 20.21
N GLN A 121 11.77 -28.61 20.52
CA GLN A 121 12.42 -28.53 21.83
C GLN A 121 11.41 -28.41 22.98
N TYR A 122 10.40 -27.55 22.83
CA TYR A 122 9.35 -27.42 23.84
C TYR A 122 8.47 -28.66 23.90
N ARG A 123 8.22 -29.33 22.77
CA ARG A 123 7.47 -30.59 22.74
C ARG A 123 8.19 -31.70 23.54
N GLN A 124 9.52 -31.75 23.50
CA GLN A 124 10.33 -32.73 24.24
C GLN A 124 10.35 -32.50 25.76
N SER A 125 10.11 -31.27 26.25
CA SER A 125 10.14 -30.99 27.69
C SER A 125 8.94 -31.53 28.46
N GLY A 126 7.87 -31.98 27.77
CA GLY A 126 6.72 -32.65 28.37
C GLY A 126 5.77 -31.75 29.20
N GLN A 127 6.15 -30.52 29.52
CA GLN A 127 5.38 -29.58 30.36
C GLN A 127 4.81 -28.38 29.59
N VAL A 128 4.56 -28.52 28.29
CA VAL A 128 4.13 -27.42 27.41
C VAL A 128 2.88 -26.71 27.93
N TYR A 129 1.88 -27.46 28.41
CA TYR A 129 0.63 -26.89 28.89
C TYR A 129 0.84 -25.96 30.10
N GLU A 130 1.60 -26.42 31.10
CA GLU A 130 1.83 -25.66 32.32
C GLU A 130 2.72 -24.42 32.08
N LEU A 131 3.72 -24.54 31.21
CA LEU A 131 4.54 -23.42 30.75
C LEU A 131 3.69 -22.34 30.06
N LEU A 132 2.80 -22.76 29.16
CA LEU A 132 1.91 -21.82 28.47
C LEU A 132 0.89 -21.20 29.43
N ALA A 133 0.31 -22.00 30.34
CA ALA A 133 -0.63 -21.54 31.34
C ALA A 133 -0.01 -20.55 32.34
N LYS A 134 1.26 -20.73 32.71
CA LYS A 134 1.99 -19.74 33.54
C LYS A 134 2.46 -18.52 32.74
N SER A 135 2.63 -18.66 31.42
CA SER A 135 3.04 -17.55 30.56
C SER A 135 1.89 -16.62 30.16
N ILE A 136 0.64 -17.08 30.26
CA ILE A 136 -0.52 -16.27 29.94
C ILE A 136 -0.89 -15.43 31.18
N ALA A 137 -0.68 -14.12 31.09
CA ALA A 137 -0.86 -13.17 32.20
C ALA A 137 -0.05 -13.52 33.48
N PRO A 138 1.29 -13.50 33.43
CA PRO A 138 2.16 -13.82 34.56
C PRO A 138 2.07 -12.81 35.72
N GLU A 139 1.35 -11.70 35.52
CA GLU A 139 1.15 -10.64 36.50
C GLU A 139 0.00 -10.92 37.48
N ILE A 140 -0.80 -11.97 37.26
CA ILE A 140 -1.92 -12.37 38.11
C ILE A 140 -1.54 -13.63 38.89
N TYR A 141 -1.64 -13.59 40.24
CA TYR A 141 -1.35 -14.68 41.16
C TYR A 141 -2.61 -15.39 41.66
#